data_AF-A0A7Y3MRB2-F1
#
_entry.id   AF-A0A7Y3MRB2-F1
#
_cell.length_a   1.000
_cell.length_b   1.000
_cell.length_c   1.000
_cell.angle_alpha   90.00
_cell.angle_beta   90.00
_cell.angle_gamma   90.00
#
_symmetry.space_group_name_H-M   'P 1'
#
loop_
_entity.id
_entity.type
_entity.pdbx_description
1 polymer ?
#
loop_
_entity_poly.entity_id
_entity_poly.type
_entity_poly.pdbx_seq_one_letter_code
_entity_poly.pdbx_strand_id
1 'polypeptide(L)'
;MSIAKKEYKRITTKTLVDMKQNGEKISMLTAYDYTMGKIVDGSGIDVILVGDSASNVMAGHETTLPITLDQMIYHASSVIRGIERSLV
;
A
#
# COMPACT_ATOMS: atom_id res chain seq x y z
N MET A 1 -12.02 -7.89 -22.57
CA MET A 1 -12.18 -9.18 -21.86
C MET A 1 -11.60 -9.02 -20.48
N SER A 2 -12.41 -9.16 -19.43
CA SER A 2 -11.93 -9.13 -18.05
C SER A 2 -11.13 -10.40 -17.79
N ILE A 3 -9.82 -10.29 -17.60
CA ILE A 3 -8.99 -11.39 -17.13
C ILE A 3 -9.43 -11.61 -15.69
N ALA A 4 -10.04 -12.77 -15.39
CA ALA A 4 -10.42 -13.09 -14.02
C ALA A 4 -9.15 -13.09 -13.15
N LYS A 5 -9.05 -12.13 -12.24
CA LYS A 5 -7.88 -11.97 -11.35
C LYS A 5 -7.84 -13.17 -10.42
N LYS A 6 -6.69 -13.81 -10.29
CA LYS A 6 -6.54 -14.91 -9.34
C LYS A 6 -6.75 -14.37 -7.93
N GLU A 7 -7.59 -15.04 -7.13
CA GLU A 7 -7.88 -14.58 -5.77
C GLU A 7 -6.73 -14.96 -4.84
N TYR A 8 -5.88 -13.98 -4.52
CA TYR A 8 -4.75 -14.17 -3.62
C TYR A 8 -5.15 -13.87 -2.18
N LYS A 9 -4.98 -14.85 -1.29
CA LYS A 9 -5.22 -14.68 0.16
C LYS A 9 -4.27 -13.65 0.80
N ARG A 10 -3.04 -13.56 0.31
CA ARG A 10 -2.04 -12.56 0.71
C ARG A 10 -1.12 -12.24 -0.47
N ILE A 11 -0.81 -10.97 -0.66
CA ILE A 11 0.11 -10.49 -1.68
C ILE A 11 1.53 -10.52 -1.12
N THR A 12 2.44 -11.11 -1.87
CA THR A 12 3.86 -11.20 -1.56
C THR A 12 4.67 -10.71 -2.75
N THR A 13 5.97 -10.51 -2.57
CA THR A 13 6.88 -10.18 -3.69
C THR A 13 6.80 -11.22 -4.80
N LYS A 14 6.70 -12.52 -4.47
CA LYS A 14 6.48 -13.60 -5.44
C LYS A 14 5.16 -13.43 -6.20
N THR A 15 4.08 -13.11 -5.49
CA THR A 15 2.76 -12.85 -6.10
C THR A 15 2.85 -11.76 -7.17
N LEU A 16 3.57 -10.67 -6.91
CA LEU A 16 3.74 -9.58 -7.88
C LEU A 16 4.56 -10.01 -9.11
N VAL A 17 5.58 -10.85 -8.91
CA VAL A 17 6.34 -11.43 -10.03
C VAL A 17 5.44 -12.31 -10.90
N ASP A 18 4.63 -13.19 -10.28
CA ASP A 18 3.70 -14.06 -10.99
C ASP A 18 2.64 -13.23 -11.76
N MET A 19 2.08 -12.19 -11.13
CA MET A 19 1.13 -11.28 -11.78
C MET A 19 1.74 -10.62 -13.02
N LYS A 20 2.99 -10.14 -12.93
CA LYS A 20 3.71 -9.57 -14.06
C LYS A 20 3.91 -10.59 -15.19
N GLN A 21 4.28 -11.83 -14.87
CA GLN A 21 4.46 -12.90 -15.86
C GLN A 21 3.16 -13.26 -16.56
N ASN A 22 2.03 -13.24 -15.84
CA ASN A 22 0.70 -13.53 -16.36
C ASN A 22 0.04 -12.33 -17.07
N GLY A 23 0.70 -11.16 -17.10
CA GLY A 23 0.13 -9.93 -17.67
C GLY A 23 -0.99 -9.31 -16.84
N GLU A 24 -1.15 -9.72 -15.57
CA GLU A 24 -2.11 -9.15 -14.64
C GLU A 24 -1.62 -7.78 -14.14
N LYS A 25 -2.49 -6.76 -14.20
CA LYS A 25 -2.14 -5.42 -13.73
C LYS A 25 -2.11 -5.38 -12.20
N ILE A 26 -1.05 -4.77 -11.67
CA ILE A 26 -0.84 -4.55 -10.24
C ILE A 26 -1.38 -3.16 -9.90
N SER A 27 -2.26 -3.11 -8.91
CA SER A 27 -2.82 -1.89 -8.34
C SER A 27 -2.06 -1.51 -7.07
N MET A 28 -1.72 -0.23 -6.94
CA MET A 28 -1.02 0.31 -5.76
C MET A 28 -1.67 1.62 -5.35
N LEU A 29 -1.87 1.81 -4.05
CA LEU A 29 -2.38 3.06 -3.49
C LEU A 29 -1.62 3.42 -2.21
N THR A 30 -1.53 4.70 -1.90
CA THR A 30 -0.93 5.12 -0.63
C THR A 30 -1.95 5.05 0.51
N ALA A 31 -1.46 4.72 1.71
CA ALA A 31 -2.20 4.84 2.96
C ALA A 31 -1.21 5.18 4.08
N TYR A 32 -1.68 5.92 5.08
CA TYR A 32 -0.80 6.48 6.13
C TYR A 32 -1.29 6.20 7.55
N ASP A 33 -2.45 5.57 7.71
CA ASP A 33 -3.01 5.21 9.01
C ASP A 33 -3.76 3.86 8.97
N TYR A 34 -4.16 3.40 10.15
CA TYR A 34 -4.86 2.13 10.35
C TYR A 34 -6.20 2.07 9.61
N THR A 35 -6.98 3.14 9.65
CA THR A 35 -8.35 3.18 9.11
C THR A 35 -8.31 3.15 7.59
N MET A 36 -7.47 3.99 6.97
CA MET A 36 -7.24 3.94 5.52
C MET A 36 -6.64 2.61 5.11
N GLY A 37 -5.63 2.10 5.82
CA GLY A 37 -5.03 0.80 5.53
C GLY A 37 -6.07 -0.31 5.42
N LYS A 38 -6.99 -0.37 6.39
CA LYS A 38 -8.09 -1.34 6.43
C LYS A 38 -9.09 -1.19 5.27
N ILE A 39 -9.45 0.04 4.92
CA ILE A 39 -10.37 0.33 3.80
C ILE A 39 -9.73 -0.08 2.47
N VAL A 40 -8.47 0.33 2.25
CA VAL A 40 -7.74 0.06 1.02
C VAL A 40 -7.48 -1.44 0.85
N ASP A 41 -7.11 -2.13 1.92
CA ASP A 41 -6.93 -3.59 1.90
C ASP A 41 -8.24 -4.33 1.56
N GLY A 42 -9.35 -3.91 2.20
CA GLY A 42 -10.68 -4.45 1.95
C GLY A 42 -11.22 -4.20 0.53
N SER A 43 -10.70 -3.21 -0.19
CA SER A 43 -11.04 -2.95 -1.59
C SER A 43 -10.28 -3.82 -2.60
N GLY A 44 -9.37 -4.69 -2.13
CA GLY A 44 -8.63 -5.63 -2.99
C GLY A 44 -7.43 -5.03 -3.72
N ILE A 45 -6.90 -3.89 -3.27
CA ILE A 45 -5.66 -3.31 -3.77
C ILE A 45 -4.50 -4.28 -3.54
N ASP A 46 -3.55 -4.38 -4.47
CA ASP A 46 -2.48 -5.37 -4.35
C ASP A 46 -1.34 -4.91 -3.43
N VAL A 47 -1.02 -3.61 -3.49
CA VAL A 47 0.07 -3.00 -2.72
C VAL A 47 -0.36 -1.69 -2.07
N ILE A 48 -0.03 -1.51 -0.79
CA ILE A 48 -0.22 -0.27 -0.05
C ILE A 48 1.13 0.37 0.18
N LEU A 49 1.36 1.56 -0.37
CA LEU A 49 2.62 2.28 -0.24
C LEU A 49 2.56 3.31 0.90
N VAL A 50 3.34 3.09 1.95
CA VAL A 50 3.64 4.15 2.93
C VAL A 50 4.77 5.01 2.38
N GLY A 51 4.39 6.06 1.65
CA GLY A 51 5.32 6.97 0.97
C GLY A 51 5.62 8.25 1.75
N ASP A 52 6.71 8.90 1.39
CA ASP A 52 7.14 10.22 1.90
C ASP A 52 6.17 11.35 1.52
N SER A 53 5.26 11.11 0.58
CA SER A 53 4.09 11.95 0.27
C SER A 53 3.20 12.24 1.48
N ALA A 54 3.31 11.46 2.57
CA ALA A 54 2.75 11.80 3.88
C ALA A 54 3.17 13.20 4.36
N SER A 55 4.37 13.67 3.99
CA SER A 55 4.85 15.03 4.30
C SER A 55 3.88 16.10 3.77
N ASN A 56 3.38 15.92 2.56
CA ASN A 56 2.45 16.86 1.94
C ASN A 56 1.03 16.65 2.48
N VAL A 57 0.53 15.42 2.45
CA VAL A 57 -0.90 15.16 2.66
C VAL A 57 -1.28 15.02 4.14
N MET A 58 -0.35 14.59 5.00
CA MET A 58 -0.58 14.43 6.44
C MET A 58 0.02 15.58 7.25
N ALA A 59 1.21 16.06 6.88
CA ALA A 59 1.90 17.12 7.63
C ALA A 59 1.76 18.52 7.00
N GLY A 60 1.20 18.64 5.78
CA GLY A 60 0.94 19.94 5.14
C GLY A 60 2.19 20.66 4.65
N HIS A 61 3.32 19.98 4.51
CA HIS A 61 4.54 20.58 3.97
C HIS A 61 4.42 20.80 2.45
N GLU A 62 5.17 21.78 1.93
CA GLU A 62 5.24 22.01 0.48
C GLU A 62 6.03 20.92 -0.26
N THR A 63 6.98 20.27 0.42
CA THR A 63 7.84 19.22 -0.16
C THR A 63 7.91 17.99 0.74
N THR A 64 8.46 16.89 0.24
CA THR A 64 8.66 15.67 1.03
C THR A 64 9.94 15.67 1.85
N LEU A 65 10.85 16.64 1.64
CA LEU A 65 12.14 16.73 2.34
C LEU A 65 12.04 16.79 3.88
N PRO A 66 11.04 17.44 4.51
CA PRO A 66 11.02 17.57 5.96
C PRO A 66 10.57 16.31 6.71
N ILE A 67 10.06 15.27 6.02
CA ILE A 67 9.60 14.06 6.72
C ILE A 67 10.77 13.26 7.28
N THR A 68 10.64 12.81 8.52
CA THR A 68 11.68 12.04 9.20
C THR A 68 11.42 10.53 9.09
N LEU A 69 12.47 9.74 9.33
CA LEU A 69 12.34 8.29 9.41
C LEU A 69 11.38 7.85 10.53
N ASP A 70 11.37 8.55 11.67
CA ASP A 70 10.46 8.24 12.78
C ASP A 70 8.99 8.43 12.39
N GLN A 71 8.70 9.48 11.61
CA GLN A 71 7.36 9.70 11.06
C GLN A 71 6.97 8.59 10.07
N MET A 72 7.89 8.18 9.20
CA MET A 72 7.67 7.06 8.28
C MET A 72 7.40 5.74 9.04
N ILE A 73 8.19 5.45 10.09
CA ILE A 73 8.01 4.27 10.95
C ILE A 73 6.64 4.31 11.63
N TYR A 74 6.21 5.47 12.12
CA TYR A 74 4.90 5.65 12.75
C TYR A 74 3.76 5.35 11.78
N HIS A 75 3.79 5.90 10.57
CA HIS A 75 2.80 5.64 9.53
C HIS A 75 2.79 4.16 9.12
N ALA A 76 3.96 3.57 8.86
CA ALA A 76 4.10 2.15 8.49
C ALA A 76 3.56 1.21 9.59
N SER A 77 3.91 1.49 10.85
CA SER A 77 3.44 0.73 12.01
C SER A 77 1.93 0.83 12.21
N SER A 78 1.32 1.97 11.84
CA SER A 78 -0.13 2.17 11.92
C SER A 78 -0.85 1.41 10.81
N VAL A 79 -0.33 1.50 9.57
CA VAL A 79 -0.89 0.86 8.37
C VAL A 79 -0.82 -0.67 8.47
N ILE A 80 0.33 -1.23 8.87
CA ILE A 80 0.51 -2.69 8.93
C ILE A 80 -0.43 -3.38 9.91
N ARG A 81 -0.91 -2.68 10.94
CA ARG A 81 -1.90 -3.22 11.91
C ARG A 81 -3.29 -3.38 11.30
N GLY A 82 -3.59 -2.65 10.22
CA GLY A 82 -4.90 -2.63 9.57
C GLY A 82 -5.01 -3.52 8.33
N ILE A 83 -3.94 -4.25 7.97
CA ILE A 83 -3.84 -4.98 6.70
C ILE A 83 -3.73 -6.48 6.95
N GLU A 84 -4.46 -7.26 6.15
CA GLU A 84 -4.41 -8.73 6.16
C GLU A 84 -3.91 -9.30 4.83
N ARG A 85 -4.25 -8.66 3.70
CA ARG A 85 -3.99 -9.20 2.36
C ARG A 85 -2.86 -8.47 1.61
N SER A 86 -2.90 -7.15 1.52
CA SER A 86 -2.03 -6.33 0.65
C SER A 86 -0.56 -6.42 1.07
N LEU A 87 0.34 -6.24 0.12
CA LEU A 87 1.75 -6.01 0.42
C LEU A 87 1.92 -4.56 0.89
N VAL A 88 2.70 -4.33 1.95
CA VAL A 88 3.13 -3.00 2.38
C VAL A 88 4.61 -2.85 2.12
#